data_AF-A0A7K1V8U2-F1
#
_entry.id   AF-A0A7K1V8U2-F1
#
_cell.length_a   1.000
_cell.length_b   1.000
_cell.length_c   1.000
_cell.angle_alpha   90.00
_cell.angle_beta   90.00
_cell.angle_gamma   90.00
#
_symmetry.space_group_name_H-M   'P 1'
#
loop_
_entity.id
_entity.type
_entity.pdbx_description
1 polymer ?
#
loop_
_entity_poly.entity_id
_entity_poly.type
_entity_poly.pdbx_seq_one_letter_code
_entity_poly.pdbx_strand_id
1 'polypeptide(L)'
;MIKPLTLLAAAALATGGLGFGTVSDTRFEAACLWAGEAHAQGSQVAAGGMAFTCGNDAAGPHWFRGGGAGASTVPNPGANSNPSGLFSAGARQPGTDYDDYCVGDQLISGVEDVFEAVPTSGGLLWKSAGSVSQWTFDPGVVQPKTSTRSTGLCHDGQLL
;
A
#
# COMPACT_ATOMS: atom_id res chain seq x y z
N MET A 1 -62.78 -21.09 -47.37
CA MET A 1 -62.06 -21.94 -46.39
C MET A 1 -61.87 -21.13 -45.11
N ILE A 2 -62.61 -21.46 -44.06
CA ILE A 2 -62.59 -20.77 -42.75
C ILE A 2 -61.67 -21.58 -41.83
N LYS A 3 -60.70 -20.92 -41.18
CA LYS A 3 -59.77 -21.54 -40.22
C LYS A 3 -59.74 -20.69 -38.94
N PRO A 4 -59.63 -21.31 -37.75
CA PRO A 4 -60.23 -20.82 -36.52
C PRO A 4 -59.33 -19.91 -35.68
N LEU A 5 -59.99 -19.19 -34.78
CA LEU A 5 -59.48 -18.41 -33.65
C LEU A 5 -58.40 -19.15 -32.85
N THR A 6 -57.34 -18.44 -32.47
CA THR A 6 -56.48 -18.84 -31.35
C THR A 6 -56.19 -17.59 -30.51
N LEU A 7 -56.90 -17.47 -29.39
CA LEU A 7 -56.54 -16.64 -28.24
C LEU A 7 -55.38 -17.32 -27.51
N LEU A 8 -54.34 -16.58 -27.12
CA LEU A 8 -53.59 -16.84 -25.89
C LEU A 8 -52.60 -15.72 -25.53
N ALA A 9 -52.69 -15.32 -24.27
CA ALA A 9 -51.65 -14.82 -23.37
C ALA A 9 -51.14 -13.38 -23.53
N ALA A 10 -51.64 -12.51 -22.64
CA ALA A 10 -50.91 -11.35 -22.13
C ALA A 10 -49.80 -11.83 -21.18
N ALA A 11 -48.59 -11.26 -21.28
CA ALA A 11 -47.57 -11.35 -20.25
C ALA A 11 -46.68 -10.09 -20.21
N ALA A 12 -46.85 -9.35 -19.11
CA ALA A 12 -45.96 -8.45 -18.38
C ALA A 12 -44.90 -7.61 -19.13
N LEU A 13 -45.10 -6.29 -19.06
CA LEU A 13 -44.05 -5.29 -19.08
C LEU A 13 -43.08 -5.53 -17.91
N ALA A 14 -41.89 -6.05 -18.18
CA ALA A 14 -40.77 -5.97 -17.25
C ALA A 14 -40.11 -4.59 -17.42
N THR A 15 -40.46 -3.70 -16.51
CA THR A 15 -39.80 -2.44 -16.20
C THR A 15 -38.28 -2.58 -16.15
N GLY A 16 -37.59 -1.62 -16.75
CA GLY A 16 -36.14 -1.53 -16.78
C GLY A 16 -35.51 -1.66 -15.39
N GLY A 17 -34.63 -2.65 -15.26
CA GLY A 17 -33.57 -2.62 -14.27
C GLY A 17 -32.37 -1.93 -14.90
N LEU A 18 -32.11 -0.68 -14.50
CA LEU A 18 -30.76 -0.13 -14.55
C LEU A 18 -29.94 -0.95 -13.54
N GLY A 19 -29.43 -2.08 -13.99
CA GLY A 19 -28.39 -2.78 -13.27
C GLY A 19 -27.17 -1.89 -13.26
N PHE A 20 -26.89 -1.27 -12.11
CA PHE A 20 -25.52 -0.88 -11.78
C PHE A 20 -24.72 -2.17 -11.61
N GLY A 21 -24.40 -2.82 -12.74
CA GLY A 21 -23.34 -3.80 -12.77
C GLY A 21 -22.07 -3.05 -12.42
N THR A 22 -21.58 -3.22 -11.20
CA THR A 22 -20.16 -2.98 -10.93
C THR A 22 -19.43 -3.98 -11.82
N VAL A 23 -19.02 -3.53 -13.00
CA VAL A 23 -17.99 -4.23 -13.75
C VAL A 23 -16.78 -4.16 -12.83
N SER A 24 -16.48 -5.25 -12.12
CA SER A 24 -15.18 -5.42 -11.48
C SER A 24 -14.17 -5.31 -12.60
N ASP A 25 -13.58 -4.13 -12.70
CA ASP A 25 -12.63 -3.82 -13.72
C ASP A 25 -11.32 -4.49 -13.30
N THR A 26 -11.10 -5.71 -13.78
CA THR A 26 -9.99 -6.59 -13.39
C THR A 26 -8.60 -5.97 -13.61
N ARG A 27 -8.51 -4.83 -14.33
CA ARG A 27 -7.28 -4.03 -14.43
C ARG A 27 -6.82 -3.45 -13.08
N PHE A 28 -7.70 -3.34 -12.08
CA PHE A 28 -7.32 -2.95 -10.72
C PHE A 28 -6.98 -4.12 -9.80
N GLU A 29 -7.35 -5.36 -10.14
CA GLU A 29 -7.01 -6.54 -9.33
C GLU A 29 -5.49 -6.85 -9.36
N ALA A 30 -4.80 -6.33 -10.38
CA ALA A 30 -3.36 -6.34 -10.46
C ALA A 30 -2.73 -4.98 -10.11
N ALA A 31 -3.44 -3.98 -9.61
CA ALA A 31 -2.81 -2.68 -9.32
C ALA A 31 -1.92 -2.77 -8.06
N CYS A 32 -0.81 -2.04 -8.07
CA CYS A 32 -0.02 -1.85 -6.87
C CYS A 32 -0.56 -0.65 -6.09
N LEU A 33 -0.63 -0.77 -4.76
CA LEU A 33 -1.04 0.32 -3.90
C LEU A 33 0.18 1.11 -3.40
N TRP A 34 0.02 2.44 -3.34
CA TRP A 34 0.93 3.34 -2.66
C TRP A 34 0.14 4.40 -1.88
N ALA A 35 0.25 4.42 -0.55
CA ALA A 35 -0.52 5.30 0.32
C ALA A 35 -2.04 5.31 0.04
N GLY A 36 -2.60 4.15 -0.36
CA GLY A 36 -4.01 3.97 -0.70
C GLY A 36 -4.38 4.29 -2.16
N GLU A 37 -3.46 4.85 -2.95
CA GLU A 37 -3.66 5.09 -4.38
C GLU A 37 -3.28 3.85 -5.20
N ALA A 38 -4.10 3.51 -6.20
CA ALA A 38 -3.88 2.38 -7.08
C ALA A 38 -3.08 2.78 -8.33
N HIS A 39 -2.00 2.05 -8.60
CA HIS A 39 -1.11 2.23 -9.73
C HIS A 39 -1.17 1.01 -10.66
N ALA A 40 -1.36 1.25 -11.95
CA ALA A 40 -1.46 0.19 -12.94
C ALA A 40 -0.14 -0.59 -13.10
N GLN A 41 -0.23 -1.85 -13.52
CA GLN A 41 0.93 -2.66 -13.87
C GLN A 41 1.83 -1.97 -14.91
N GLY A 42 3.15 -2.04 -14.71
CA GLY A 42 4.16 -1.38 -15.53
C GLY A 42 4.34 0.11 -15.25
N SER A 43 3.49 0.72 -14.41
CA SER A 43 3.70 2.11 -13.99
C SER A 43 4.97 2.26 -13.15
N GLN A 44 5.56 3.45 -13.20
CA GLN A 44 6.74 3.80 -12.42
C GLN A 44 6.43 5.00 -11.52
N VAL A 45 6.87 4.91 -10.27
CA VAL A 45 6.81 6.00 -9.30
C VAL A 45 8.21 6.26 -8.75
N ALA A 46 8.46 7.48 -8.27
CA ALA A 46 9.67 7.82 -7.55
C ALA A 46 9.34 8.07 -6.07
N ALA A 47 10.17 7.54 -5.17
CA ALA A 47 10.08 7.80 -3.74
C ALA A 47 11.45 7.62 -3.09
N GLY A 48 11.81 8.53 -2.19
CA GLY A 48 13.06 8.41 -1.42
C GLY A 48 14.33 8.41 -2.27
N GLY A 49 14.29 9.04 -3.45
CA GLY A 49 15.40 9.05 -4.42
C GLY A 49 15.53 7.77 -5.26
N MET A 50 14.53 6.88 -5.26
CA MET A 50 14.53 5.62 -6.00
C MET A 50 13.30 5.47 -6.87
N ALA A 51 13.46 4.82 -8.03
CA ALA A 51 12.33 4.40 -8.86
C ALA A 51 11.75 3.08 -8.36
N PHE A 52 10.42 2.93 -8.46
CA PHE A 52 9.69 1.69 -8.21
C PHE A 52 8.78 1.41 -9.38
N THR A 53 8.81 0.18 -9.88
CA THR A 53 7.96 -0.26 -11.00
C THR A 53 6.89 -1.21 -10.47
N CYS A 54 5.62 -0.92 -10.74
CA CYS A 54 4.54 -1.81 -10.37
C CYS A 54 4.56 -3.05 -11.25
N GLY A 55 4.60 -4.22 -10.63
CA GLY A 55 4.56 -5.50 -11.31
C GLY A 55 3.76 -6.52 -10.48
N ASN A 56 3.86 -7.79 -10.85
CA ASN A 56 3.34 -8.90 -10.08
C ASN A 56 4.46 -9.90 -9.78
N ASP A 57 4.45 -10.46 -8.58
CA ASP A 57 5.25 -11.63 -8.21
C ASP A 57 4.34 -12.81 -7.85
N ALA A 58 4.91 -13.87 -7.26
CA ALA A 58 4.14 -15.05 -6.86
C ALA A 58 3.12 -14.78 -5.73
N ALA A 59 3.29 -13.71 -4.95
CA ALA A 59 2.43 -13.32 -3.85
C ALA A 59 1.36 -12.28 -4.27
N GLY A 60 1.53 -11.62 -5.42
CA GLY A 60 0.56 -10.69 -5.98
C GLY A 60 1.20 -9.38 -6.49
N PRO A 61 0.45 -8.26 -6.48
CA PRO A 61 0.99 -6.95 -6.85
C PRO A 61 2.20 -6.56 -5.98
N HIS A 62 3.30 -6.21 -6.64
CA HIS A 62 4.59 -5.97 -6.00
C HIS A 62 5.31 -4.79 -6.65
N TRP A 63 5.96 -3.97 -5.83
CA TRP A 63 6.82 -2.88 -6.26
C TRP A 63 8.26 -3.37 -6.42
N PHE A 64 8.74 -3.35 -7.65
CA PHE A 64 10.13 -3.67 -7.95
C PHE A 64 10.99 -2.41 -7.88
N ARG A 65 11.92 -2.38 -6.92
CA ARG A 65 12.89 -1.28 -6.77
C ARG A 65 13.84 -1.25 -7.96
N GLY A 66 13.94 -0.09 -8.61
CA GLY A 66 14.82 0.19 -9.74
C GLY A 66 16.07 0.96 -9.33
N GLY A 67 16.60 1.74 -10.27
CA GLY A 67 17.72 2.66 -10.06
C GLY A 67 17.33 3.96 -9.36
N GLY A 68 18.32 4.83 -9.14
CA GLY A 68 18.09 6.16 -8.57
C GLY A 68 17.10 6.99 -9.40
N ALA A 69 16.30 7.80 -8.72
CA ALA A 69 15.31 8.69 -9.31
C ALA A 69 15.39 10.08 -8.68
N GLY A 70 14.66 11.03 -9.27
CA GLY A 70 14.56 12.40 -8.76
C GLY A 70 13.55 12.53 -7.61
N ALA A 71 12.88 13.68 -7.58
CA ALA A 71 11.88 13.99 -6.56
C ALA A 71 10.73 12.96 -6.51
N SER A 72 10.15 12.77 -5.34
CA SER A 72 9.06 11.80 -5.17
C SER A 72 7.83 12.21 -5.98
N THR A 73 7.20 11.23 -6.63
CA THR A 73 5.97 11.41 -7.40
C THR A 73 4.74 10.87 -6.68
N VAL A 74 4.94 10.31 -5.49
CA VAL A 74 3.90 9.70 -4.65
C VAL A 74 4.07 10.16 -3.20
N PRO A 75 3.00 10.14 -2.39
CA PRO A 75 3.08 10.50 -0.98
C PRO A 75 4.03 9.58 -0.20
N ASN A 76 4.78 10.18 0.74
CA ASN A 76 5.66 9.45 1.65
C ASN A 76 5.27 9.73 3.11
N PRO A 77 4.15 9.18 3.60
CA PRO A 77 3.65 9.44 4.96
C PRO A 77 4.52 8.81 6.06
N GLY A 78 5.49 7.98 5.70
CA GLY A 78 6.25 7.14 6.63
C GLY A 78 5.53 5.83 6.94
N ALA A 79 6.24 4.88 7.54
CA ALA A 79 5.72 3.61 8.02
C ALA A 79 4.87 3.76 9.30
N ASN A 80 3.86 4.63 9.26
CA ASN A 80 3.17 5.13 10.46
C ASN A 80 1.91 4.35 10.88
N SER A 81 1.60 3.26 10.18
CA SER A 81 0.44 2.40 10.41
C SER A 81 0.66 1.02 9.80
N ASN A 82 -0.28 0.09 10.00
CA ASN A 82 -0.29 -1.17 9.25
C ASN A 82 -0.30 -0.89 7.73
N PRO A 83 0.59 -1.51 6.92
CA PRO A 83 0.66 -1.24 5.49
C PRO A 83 -0.48 -1.88 4.67
N SER A 84 -1.20 -2.85 5.24
CA SER A 84 -2.25 -3.59 4.55
C SER A 84 -3.36 -2.66 4.05
N GLY A 85 -3.69 -2.76 2.75
CA GLY A 85 -4.71 -1.93 2.10
C GLY A 85 -4.26 -0.51 1.76
N LEU A 86 -3.05 -0.10 2.17
CA LEU A 86 -2.45 1.19 1.83
C LEU A 86 -1.25 1.03 0.89
N PHE A 87 -0.49 -0.05 1.06
CA PHE A 87 0.70 -0.34 0.28
C PHE A 87 0.64 -1.78 -0.25
N SER A 88 1.22 -1.98 -1.43
CA SER A 88 1.58 -3.31 -1.92
C SER A 88 2.98 -3.70 -1.44
N ALA A 89 3.29 -5.00 -1.52
CA ALA A 89 4.60 -5.52 -1.15
C ALA A 89 5.72 -4.80 -1.93
N GLY A 90 6.90 -4.67 -1.32
CA GLY A 90 8.07 -4.01 -1.91
C GLY A 90 8.05 -2.48 -1.84
N ALA A 91 6.91 -1.86 -1.48
CA ALA A 91 6.85 -0.43 -1.21
C ALA A 91 7.75 -0.09 -0.01
N ARG A 92 8.43 1.06 -0.08
CA ARG A 92 9.28 1.54 1.01
C ARG A 92 8.84 2.89 1.54
N GLN A 93 9.00 3.08 2.85
CA GLN A 93 8.70 4.32 3.56
C GLN A 93 9.78 4.62 4.60
N PRO A 94 10.08 5.89 4.89
CA PRO A 94 10.92 6.24 6.03
C PRO A 94 10.23 5.79 7.32
N GLY A 95 11.00 5.29 8.27
CA GLY A 95 10.49 4.84 9.55
C GLY A 95 9.94 5.99 10.40
N THR A 96 9.08 5.62 11.33
CA THR A 96 8.41 6.54 12.24
C THR A 96 8.47 6.05 13.68
N ASP A 97 7.86 6.79 14.60
CA ASP A 97 7.65 6.37 15.99
C ASP A 97 6.79 5.10 16.11
N TYR A 98 6.00 4.77 15.09
CA TYR A 98 5.26 3.50 15.02
C TYR A 98 6.19 2.29 15.03
N ASP A 99 7.39 2.43 14.47
CA ASP A 99 8.36 1.36 14.30
C ASP A 99 9.38 1.31 15.45
N ASP A 100 9.24 2.15 16.47
CA ASP A 100 10.07 2.11 17.67
C ASP A 100 9.85 0.78 18.42
N TYR A 101 10.93 0.14 18.88
CA TYR A 101 10.86 -1.08 19.68
C TYR A 101 11.96 -1.13 20.74
N CYS A 102 11.81 -2.01 21.72
CA CYS A 102 12.77 -2.17 22.80
C CYS A 102 13.60 -3.44 22.64
N VAL A 103 14.89 -3.36 22.94
CA VAL A 103 15.80 -4.49 23.12
C VAL A 103 16.36 -4.41 24.53
N GLY A 104 15.81 -5.23 25.45
CA GLY A 104 16.00 -5.00 26.88
C GLY A 104 15.47 -3.61 27.26
N ASP A 105 16.28 -2.82 27.96
CA ASP A 105 15.93 -1.45 28.36
C ASP A 105 16.39 -0.38 27.35
N GLN A 106 16.82 -0.81 26.15
CA GLN A 106 17.23 0.10 25.09
C GLN A 106 16.08 0.33 24.10
N LEU A 107 15.71 1.60 23.90
CA LEU A 107 14.87 2.01 22.78
C LEU A 107 15.69 1.98 21.49
N ILE A 108 15.20 1.24 20.51
CA ILE A 108 15.64 1.29 19.13
C ILE A 108 14.63 2.15 18.38
N SER A 109 15.08 3.29 17.86
CA SER A 109 14.18 4.19 17.17
C SER A 109 13.93 3.75 15.73
N GLY A 110 12.65 3.68 15.36
CA GLY A 110 12.22 3.38 14.01
C GLY A 110 12.58 4.48 13.01
N VAL A 111 12.69 5.74 13.46
CA VAL A 111 13.00 6.88 12.57
C VAL A 111 14.39 6.79 11.93
N GLU A 112 15.29 5.96 12.45
CA GLU A 112 16.64 5.80 11.90
C GLU A 112 16.72 4.83 10.72
N ASP A 113 15.59 4.20 10.36
CA ASP A 113 15.49 3.18 9.32
C ASP A 113 14.50 3.53 8.20
N VAL A 114 14.63 2.81 7.09
CA VAL A 114 13.64 2.70 6.01
C VAL A 114 12.99 1.34 6.13
N PHE A 115 11.67 1.29 6.05
CA PHE A 115 10.91 0.05 6.12
C PHE A 115 10.35 -0.32 4.75
N GLU A 116 10.34 -1.63 4.48
CA GLU A 116 9.72 -2.22 3.31
C GLU A 116 8.47 -2.99 3.75
N ALA A 117 7.40 -2.88 2.96
CA ALA A 117 6.20 -3.65 3.15
C ALA A 117 6.43 -5.08 2.66
N VAL A 118 6.48 -6.05 3.57
CA VAL A 118 6.85 -7.44 3.27
C VAL A 118 5.66 -8.37 3.53
N PRO A 119 5.33 -9.27 2.59
CA PRO A 119 4.26 -10.24 2.78
C PRO A 119 4.64 -11.28 3.84
N THR A 120 3.67 -11.63 4.67
CA THR A 120 3.78 -12.64 5.74
C THR A 120 2.54 -13.54 5.69
N SER A 121 2.52 -14.61 6.50
CA SER A 121 1.34 -15.48 6.62
C SER A 121 0.10 -14.76 7.17
N GLY A 122 0.27 -13.63 7.87
CA GLY A 122 -0.83 -12.86 8.48
C GLY A 122 -1.23 -11.61 7.69
N GLY A 123 -0.69 -11.40 6.49
CA GLY A 123 -0.87 -10.18 5.70
C GLY A 123 0.45 -9.43 5.49
N LEU A 124 0.40 -8.10 5.43
CA LEU A 124 1.56 -7.25 5.13
C LEU A 124 2.08 -6.56 6.40
N LEU A 125 3.40 -6.57 6.61
CA LEU A 125 4.06 -5.91 7.74
C LEU A 125 5.23 -5.06 7.26
N TRP A 126 5.57 -4.03 8.05
CA TRP A 126 6.80 -3.27 7.85
C TRP A 126 7.98 -4.07 8.37
N LYS A 127 9.05 -4.11 7.58
CA LYS A 127 10.34 -4.70 7.97
C LYS A 127 11.46 -3.73 7.62
N SER A 128 12.40 -3.52 8.56
CA SER A 128 13.58 -2.68 8.31
C SER A 128 14.35 -3.20 7.09
N ALA A 129 14.64 -2.29 6.17
CA ALA A 129 15.25 -2.53 4.87
C ALA A 129 16.58 -1.79 4.67
N GLY A 130 17.00 -1.00 5.67
CA GLY A 130 18.24 -0.21 5.66
C GLY A 130 18.09 1.07 6.48
N SER A 131 19.17 1.83 6.60
CA SER A 131 19.18 3.12 7.32
C SER A 131 18.41 4.21 6.57
N VAL A 132 17.80 5.14 7.32
CA VAL A 132 17.15 6.36 6.81
C VAL A 132 18.10 7.23 5.98
N SER A 133 19.41 7.12 6.18
CA SER A 133 20.43 7.79 5.34
C SER A 133 20.37 7.40 3.85
N GLN A 134 19.71 6.27 3.53
CA GLN A 134 19.47 5.81 2.16
C GLN A 134 18.20 6.44 1.54
N TRP A 135 17.39 7.14 2.34
CA TRP A 135 16.19 7.83 1.89
C TRP A 135 16.50 9.28 1.57
N THR A 136 16.25 9.68 0.32
CA THR A 136 16.37 11.09 -0.08
C THR A 136 15.03 11.78 0.15
N PHE A 137 14.98 12.73 1.09
CA PHE A 137 13.82 13.59 1.28
C PHE A 137 13.77 14.69 0.22
N ASP A 138 12.58 14.97 -0.30
CA ASP A 138 12.39 16.05 -1.26
C ASP A 138 12.69 17.41 -0.63
N PRO A 139 13.14 18.42 -1.41
CA PRO A 139 13.43 19.75 -0.88
C PRO A 139 12.24 20.33 -0.10
N GLY A 140 12.49 20.72 1.16
CA GLY A 140 11.47 21.29 2.04
C GLY A 140 10.57 20.26 2.74
N VAL A 141 10.73 18.97 2.45
CA VAL A 141 10.09 17.88 3.20
C VAL A 141 11.04 17.44 4.31
N VAL A 142 10.60 17.60 5.56
CA VAL A 142 11.28 16.99 6.71
C VAL A 142 10.79 15.56 6.89
N GLN A 143 11.58 14.74 7.57
CA GLN A 143 11.16 13.39 7.94
C GLN A 143 9.77 13.44 8.59
N PRO A 144 8.80 12.61 8.12
CA PRO A 144 7.39 12.78 8.49
C PRO A 144 7.13 12.77 10.00
N LYS A 145 7.95 12.04 10.76
CA LYS A 145 7.90 12.01 12.23
C LYS A 145 9.29 11.81 12.82
N THR A 146 9.54 12.47 13.94
CA THR A 146 10.65 12.17 14.86
C THR A 146 10.14 11.26 15.98
N SER A 147 10.97 10.37 16.52
CA SER A 147 10.56 9.60 17.70
C SER A 147 10.36 10.55 18.88
N THR A 148 9.16 10.54 19.46
CA THR A 148 8.87 11.25 20.72
C THR A 148 9.04 10.35 21.94
N ARG A 149 9.46 9.09 21.73
CA ARG A 149 9.63 8.09 22.78
C ARG A 149 11.06 8.12 23.30
N SER A 150 11.25 7.79 24.57
CA SER A 150 12.56 7.77 25.21
C SER A 150 12.86 6.37 25.76
N THR A 151 14.14 6.09 26.02
CA THR A 151 14.59 4.82 26.62
C THR A 151 13.90 4.50 27.94
N GLY A 152 13.44 5.50 28.69
CA GLY A 152 12.69 5.30 29.93
C GLY A 152 11.32 4.63 29.75
N LEU A 153 10.84 4.46 28.51
CA LEU A 153 9.64 3.69 28.18
C LEU A 153 9.93 2.22 27.89
N CYS A 154 11.19 1.80 27.84
CA CYS A 154 11.58 0.41 27.66
C CYS A 154 11.79 -0.27 29.01
N HIS A 155 11.09 -1.38 29.22
CA HIS A 155 11.32 -2.26 30.37
C HIS A 155 11.24 -3.72 29.93
N ASP A 156 12.30 -4.49 30.19
CA ASP A 156 12.38 -5.92 29.85
C ASP A 156 12.04 -6.22 28.37
N GLY A 157 12.40 -5.31 27.46
CA GLY A 157 12.14 -5.43 26.03
C GLY A 157 10.73 -5.06 25.60
N GLN A 158 9.90 -4.51 26.51
CA GLN A 158 8.57 -3.99 26.19
C GLN A 158 8.57 -2.46 26.21
N LEU A 159 7.88 -1.88 25.22
CA LEU A 159 7.62 -0.45 25.14
C LEU A 159 6.29 -0.14 25.84
N LEU A 160 6.35 0.70 26.87
CA LEU A 160 5.23 1.04 27.75
C LEU A 160 4.50 2.32 27.34
#